data_AF-A0A969TZQ4-F1
#
_entry.id   AF-A0A969TZQ4-F1
#
_cell.length_a   1.000
_cell.length_b   1.000
_cell.length_c   1.000
_cell.angle_alpha   90.00
_cell.angle_beta   90.00
_cell.angle_gamma   90.00
#
_symmetry.space_group_name_H-M   'P 1'
#
loop_
_entity.id
_entity.type
_entity.pdbx_description
1 polymer ?
#
loop_
_entity_poly.entity_id
_entity_poly.type
_entity_poly.pdbx_seq_one_letter_code
_entity_poly.pdbx_strand_id
1 'polypeptide(L)'
;MDRNTRTRLIAASLFAFASPVFASAFWPGTVIGIGATDTLKVRKWPAATSQIIDAYALNANVSLTGRCKNIVTNVSFRIDAGGSANWKYSRMKKPNVWCQTMTPDAELGWVRGRFV
;
A
#
# COMPACT_ATOMS: atom_id res chain seq x y z
N MET A 1 -31.84 -27.66 59.49
CA MET A 1 -30.92 -28.42 58.60
C MET A 1 -31.80 -28.96 57.49
N ASP A 2 -31.67 -28.66 56.19
CA ASP A 2 -30.52 -28.20 55.42
C ASP A 2 -30.96 -27.40 54.17
N ARG A 3 -30.07 -26.49 53.74
CA ARG A 3 -30.16 -25.64 52.54
C ARG A 3 -30.01 -26.48 51.27
N ASN A 4 -30.73 -26.13 50.20
CA ASN A 4 -30.15 -26.30 48.87
C ASN A 4 -30.72 -25.32 47.82
N THR A 5 -30.26 -24.08 47.89
CA THR A 5 -30.46 -23.04 46.88
C THR A 5 -29.58 -23.38 45.67
N ARG A 6 -30.19 -23.81 44.57
CA ARG A 6 -29.47 -24.06 43.31
C ARG A 6 -29.18 -22.75 42.61
N THR A 7 -28.01 -22.18 42.87
CA THR A 7 -27.45 -21.02 42.18
C THR A 7 -27.15 -21.36 40.72
N ARG A 8 -27.84 -20.73 39.77
CA ARG A 8 -27.54 -20.87 38.33
C ARG A 8 -26.42 -19.89 37.97
N LEU A 9 -25.29 -20.42 37.51
CA LEU A 9 -24.18 -19.65 36.95
C LEU A 9 -24.61 -19.01 35.62
N ILE A 10 -24.56 -17.68 35.54
CA ILE A 10 -24.77 -16.93 34.30
C ILE A 10 -23.44 -16.95 33.54
N ALA A 11 -23.37 -17.67 32.42
CA ALA A 11 -22.24 -17.62 31.52
C ALA A 11 -22.25 -16.27 30.78
N ALA A 12 -21.34 -15.37 31.16
CA ALA A 12 -21.13 -14.11 30.45
C ALA A 12 -20.37 -14.39 29.14
N SER A 13 -21.09 -14.45 28.03
CA SER A 13 -20.52 -14.53 26.69
C SER A 13 -19.80 -13.22 26.36
N LEU A 14 -18.47 -13.19 26.50
CA LEU A 14 -17.62 -12.10 26.02
C LEU A 14 -17.60 -12.14 24.48
N PHE A 15 -18.46 -11.35 23.83
CA PHE A 15 -18.32 -11.06 22.41
C PHE A 15 -17.08 -10.18 22.22
N ALA A 16 -15.95 -10.80 21.85
CA ALA A 16 -14.79 -10.09 21.36
C ALA A 16 -15.15 -9.48 20.00
N PHE A 17 -15.29 -8.15 19.96
CA PHE A 17 -15.41 -7.39 18.71
C PHE A 17 -14.07 -7.49 17.97
N ALA A 18 -13.91 -8.51 17.13
CA ALA A 18 -12.86 -8.53 16.13
C ALA A 18 -13.12 -7.38 15.15
N SER A 19 -12.40 -6.27 15.32
CA SER A 19 -12.41 -5.21 14.31
C SER A 19 -11.85 -5.79 13.02
N PRO A 20 -12.49 -5.60 11.85
CA PRO A 20 -11.92 -6.04 10.59
C PRO A 20 -10.58 -5.32 10.41
N VAL A 21 -9.48 -6.07 10.47
CA VAL A 21 -8.19 -5.60 9.97
C VAL A 21 -8.37 -5.52 8.47
N PHE A 22 -8.62 -4.31 7.96
CA PHE A 22 -8.58 -4.06 6.54
C PHE A 22 -7.15 -4.36 6.07
N ALA A 23 -6.94 -5.56 5.53
CA ALA A 23 -5.76 -5.83 4.72
C ALA A 23 -5.66 -4.69 3.71
N SER A 24 -4.51 -4.00 3.68
CA SER A 24 -4.29 -2.94 2.70
C SER A 24 -4.42 -3.58 1.32
N ALA A 25 -5.56 -3.39 0.66
CA ALA A 25 -5.79 -3.88 -0.68
C ALA A 25 -4.68 -3.32 -1.57
N PHE A 26 -3.86 -4.21 -2.10
CA PHE A 26 -2.86 -3.83 -3.08
C PHE A 26 -3.60 -3.32 -4.32
N TRP A 27 -3.15 -2.18 -4.82
CA TRP A 27 -3.67 -1.58 -6.04
C TRP A 27 -2.84 -2.11 -7.20
N PRO A 28 -3.45 -2.81 -8.17
CA PRO A 28 -2.74 -3.26 -9.34
C PRO A 28 -2.28 -2.05 -10.15
N GLY A 29 -1.02 -2.06 -10.57
CA GLY A 29 -0.45 -1.12 -11.53
C GLY A 29 0.34 -1.86 -12.60
N THR A 30 0.73 -1.15 -13.65
CA THR A 30 1.53 -1.71 -14.75
C THR A 30 2.63 -0.73 -15.11
N VAL A 31 3.85 -1.22 -15.29
CA VAL A 31 4.96 -0.34 -15.69
C VAL A 31 4.75 0.20 -17.10
N ILE A 32 4.78 1.53 -17.24
CA ILE A 32 4.56 2.24 -18.51
C ILE A 32 5.62 3.31 -18.76
N GLY A 33 5.77 3.72 -20.02
CA GLY A 33 6.50 4.94 -20.39
C GLY A 33 8.01 4.89 -20.15
N ILE A 34 8.60 3.71 -20.10
CA ILE A 34 10.06 3.46 -20.08
C ILE A 34 10.50 2.77 -21.38
N GLY A 35 11.77 2.85 -21.74
CA GLY A 35 12.31 2.16 -22.91
C GLY A 35 12.24 0.63 -22.78
N ALA A 36 12.25 -0.08 -23.92
CA ALA A 36 12.13 -1.54 -23.92
C ALA A 36 13.28 -2.26 -23.19
N THR A 37 14.47 -1.65 -23.13
CA THR A 37 15.64 -2.14 -22.40
C THR A 37 15.79 -1.51 -21.01
N ASP A 38 14.94 -0.54 -20.66
CA ASP A 38 14.99 0.13 -19.39
C ASP A 38 14.22 -0.65 -18.33
N THR A 39 14.49 -0.30 -17.06
CA THR A 39 13.76 -0.88 -15.92
C THR A 39 13.35 0.21 -14.95
N LEU A 40 12.14 0.09 -14.41
CA LEU A 40 11.67 0.91 -13.31
C LEU A 40 12.29 0.40 -12.01
N LYS A 41 13.24 1.17 -11.48
CA LYS A 41 13.93 0.82 -10.23
C LYS A 41 13.03 1.02 -9.02
N VAL A 42 12.95 -0.01 -8.18
CA VAL A 42 12.35 0.04 -6.84
C VAL A 42 13.44 0.41 -5.84
N ARG A 43 13.20 1.42 -5.02
CA ARG A 43 14.18 1.95 -4.06
C ARG A 43 13.72 1.81 -2.63
N LYS A 44 14.66 1.63 -1.70
CA LYS A 44 14.36 1.48 -0.27
C LYS A 44 13.62 2.70 0.32
N TRP A 45 14.01 3.89 -0.13
CA TRP A 45 13.42 5.18 0.25
C TRP A 45 13.01 5.97 -0.99
N PRO A 46 12.05 6.91 -0.89
CA PRO A 46 11.56 7.71 -2.02
C PRO A 46 12.59 8.79 -2.42
N ALA A 47 13.78 8.38 -2.85
CA ALA A 47 14.86 9.29 -3.24
C ALA A 47 15.66 8.67 -4.39
N ALA A 48 16.11 9.50 -5.32
CA ALA A 48 16.88 9.03 -6.49
C ALA A 48 18.26 8.47 -6.11
N THR A 49 18.80 8.85 -4.96
CA THR A 49 20.06 8.37 -4.42
C THR A 49 19.91 7.16 -3.48
N SER A 50 18.68 6.76 -3.15
CA SER A 50 18.43 5.60 -2.29
C SER A 50 18.87 4.31 -2.94
N GLN A 51 19.31 3.33 -2.14
CA GLN A 51 19.56 1.97 -2.58
C GLN A 51 18.40 1.42 -3.44
N ILE A 52 18.77 0.77 -4.54
CA ILE A 52 17.87 -0.01 -5.39
C ILE A 52 17.75 -1.41 -4.77
N ILE A 53 16.53 -1.88 -4.59
CA ILE A 53 16.24 -3.19 -3.99
C ILE A 53 15.59 -4.16 -4.98
N ASP A 54 14.95 -3.64 -6.03
CA ASP A 54 14.32 -4.44 -7.09
C ASP A 54 14.17 -3.59 -8.36
N ALA A 55 13.77 -4.19 -9.47
CA ALA A 55 13.52 -3.51 -10.74
C ALA A 55 12.45 -4.21 -11.58
N TYR A 56 11.52 -3.43 -12.11
CA TYR A 56 10.47 -3.93 -13.00
C TYR A 56 10.78 -3.61 -14.47
N ALA A 57 10.55 -4.58 -15.35
CA ALA A 57 10.58 -4.37 -16.80
C ALA A 57 9.32 -3.62 -17.28
N LEU A 58 9.36 -3.12 -18.52
CA LEU A 58 8.18 -2.56 -19.18
C LEU A 58 7.03 -3.59 -19.18
N ASN A 59 5.80 -3.14 -18.93
CA ASN A 59 4.58 -3.96 -18.80
C ASN A 59 4.54 -4.94 -17.61
N ALA A 60 5.54 -4.95 -16.74
CA ALA A 60 5.47 -5.76 -15.53
C ALA A 60 4.34 -5.27 -14.60
N ASN A 61 3.68 -6.21 -13.94
CA ASN A 61 2.68 -5.90 -12.92
C ASN A 61 3.36 -5.37 -11.65
N VAL A 62 2.84 -4.28 -11.13
CA VAL A 62 3.31 -3.64 -9.90
C VAL A 62 2.22 -3.75 -8.84
N SER A 63 2.60 -4.21 -7.65
CA SER A 63 1.71 -4.26 -6.49
C SER A 63 1.88 -2.98 -5.68
N LEU A 64 1.02 -1.98 -5.91
CA LEU A 64 1.07 -0.72 -5.17
C LEU A 64 0.37 -0.86 -3.81
N THR A 65 0.92 -0.29 -2.75
CA THR A 65 0.24 -0.23 -1.44
C THR A 65 -0.83 0.87 -1.38
N GLY A 66 -0.94 1.66 -2.45
CA GLY A 66 -1.75 2.88 -2.55
C GLY A 66 -1.11 4.10 -1.91
N ARG A 67 0.01 4.00 -1.17
CA ARG A 67 0.68 5.17 -0.58
C ARG A 67 1.56 5.87 -1.60
N CYS A 68 1.38 7.18 -1.78
CA CYS A 68 2.28 8.01 -2.57
C CYS A 68 2.71 9.27 -1.80
N LYS A 69 3.91 9.77 -2.10
CA LYS A 69 4.52 10.93 -1.45
C LYS A 69 5.17 11.85 -2.48
N ASN A 70 4.82 13.13 -2.44
CA ASN A 70 5.59 14.17 -3.09
C ASN A 70 6.73 14.58 -2.17
N ILE A 71 7.97 14.34 -2.58
CA ILE A 71 9.14 14.57 -1.72
C ILE A 71 9.57 16.03 -1.65
N VAL A 72 9.11 16.88 -2.58
CA VAL A 72 9.39 18.32 -2.55
C VAL A 72 8.42 19.03 -1.61
N THR A 73 7.13 18.71 -1.69
CA THR A 73 6.12 19.35 -0.83
C THR A 73 5.88 18.60 0.48
N ASN A 74 6.53 17.44 0.66
CA ASN A 74 6.33 16.51 1.78
C ASN A 74 4.87 16.03 1.96
N VAL A 75 4.03 16.18 0.92
CA VAL A 75 2.62 15.77 0.96
C VAL A 75 2.50 14.28 0.65
N SER A 76 1.88 13.55 1.57
CA SER A 76 1.49 12.15 1.36
C SER A 76 0.03 12.06 0.97
N PHE A 77 -0.31 11.16 0.05
CA PHE A 77 -1.68 10.90 -0.36
C PHE A 77 -1.86 9.42 -0.67
N ARG A 78 -3.11 8.96 -0.63
CA ARG A 78 -3.47 7.60 -1.02
C ARG A 78 -4.16 7.59 -2.36
N ILE A 79 -3.82 6.62 -3.19
CA ILE A 79 -4.61 6.22 -4.34
C ILE A 79 -5.62 5.20 -3.81
N ASP A 80 -6.88 5.51 -4.03
CA ASP A 80 -8.03 4.68 -3.71
C ASP A 80 -9.03 4.80 -4.87
N ALA A 81 -9.87 3.78 -5.07
CA ALA A 81 -10.92 3.78 -6.09
C ALA A 81 -12.09 4.73 -5.76
N GLY A 82 -11.96 5.63 -4.77
CA GLY A 82 -13.00 6.60 -4.44
C GLY A 82 -13.15 7.67 -5.51
N GLY A 83 -14.23 8.47 -5.44
CA GLY A 83 -14.60 9.49 -6.43
C GLY A 83 -13.59 10.62 -6.71
N SER A 84 -12.40 10.56 -6.10
CA SER A 84 -11.28 11.48 -6.30
C SER A 84 -10.12 10.91 -7.13
N ALA A 85 -10.34 9.77 -7.81
CA ALA A 85 -9.33 9.06 -8.58
C ALA A 85 -8.54 9.96 -9.55
N ASN A 86 -9.20 10.78 -10.37
CA ASN A 86 -8.54 11.53 -11.44
C ASN A 86 -7.45 12.50 -10.96
N TRP A 87 -7.72 13.30 -9.91
CA TRP A 87 -6.70 14.23 -9.42
C TRP A 87 -5.57 13.51 -8.69
N LYS A 88 -5.87 12.39 -8.02
CA LYS A 88 -4.86 11.53 -7.35
C LYS A 88 -3.89 10.93 -8.37
N TYR A 89 -4.41 10.37 -9.48
CA TYR A 89 -3.58 9.87 -10.58
C TYR A 89 -2.83 11.00 -11.31
N SER A 90 -3.43 12.18 -11.45
CA SER A 90 -2.72 13.35 -12.00
C SER A 90 -1.54 13.79 -11.12
N ARG A 91 -1.69 13.75 -9.79
CA ARG A 91 -0.59 14.00 -8.85
C ARG A 91 0.45 12.88 -8.86
N MET A 92 0.03 11.62 -8.94
CA MET A 92 0.91 10.46 -9.04
C MET A 92 1.94 10.60 -10.17
N LYS A 93 1.51 11.13 -11.32
CA LYS A 93 2.34 11.31 -12.50
C LYS A 93 3.39 12.42 -12.40
N LYS A 94 3.40 13.20 -11.31
CA LYS A 94 4.37 14.29 -11.12
C LYS A 94 5.78 13.72 -10.87
N PRO A 95 6.84 14.36 -11.38
CA PRO A 95 8.20 13.82 -11.34
C PRO A 95 8.67 13.55 -9.91
N ASN A 96 8.32 14.41 -8.96
CA ASN A 96 8.75 14.31 -7.56
C ASN A 96 7.85 13.41 -6.69
N VAL A 97 6.94 12.65 -7.31
CA VAL A 97 6.06 11.74 -6.60
C VAL A 97 6.58 10.32 -6.68
N TRP A 98 6.68 9.69 -5.51
CA TRP A 98 7.02 8.30 -5.33
C TRP A 98 5.82 7.56 -4.79
N CYS A 99 5.59 6.34 -5.27
CA CYS A 99 4.55 5.47 -4.76
C CYS A 99 5.16 4.20 -4.20
N GLN A 100 4.66 3.78 -3.04
CA GLN A 100 5.13 2.62 -2.34
C GLN A 100 4.56 1.36 -3.01
N THR A 101 5.44 0.38 -3.18
CA THR A 101 5.14 -0.91 -3.78
C THR A 101 5.67 -2.03 -2.89
N MET A 102 5.09 -3.21 -3.04
CA MET A 102 5.63 -4.46 -2.50
C MET A 102 6.30 -5.22 -3.66
N THR A 103 7.56 -5.60 -3.48
CA THR A 103 8.28 -6.46 -4.42
C THR A 103 7.71 -7.88 -4.39
N PRO A 104 8.03 -8.74 -5.39
CA PRO A 104 7.67 -10.15 -5.37
C PRO A 104 8.16 -10.90 -4.11
N ASP A 105 9.30 -10.48 -3.55
CA ASP A 105 9.90 -11.04 -2.33
C ASP A 105 9.30 -10.44 -1.04
N ALA A 106 8.14 -9.79 -1.13
CA ALA A 106 7.44 -9.15 -0.01
C ALA A 106 8.26 -8.04 0.69
N GLU A 107 9.15 -7.37 -0.03
CA GLU A 107 9.87 -6.20 0.48
C GLU A 107 9.16 -4.90 0.09
N LEU A 108 9.04 -3.96 1.03
CA LEU A 108 8.50 -2.63 0.74
C LEU A 108 9.56 -1.72 0.12
N GLY A 109 9.19 -1.10 -1.00
CA GLY A 109 10.01 -0.12 -1.71
C GLY A 109 9.20 1.01 -2.31
N TRP A 110 9.88 1.87 -3.05
CA TRP A 110 9.34 3.08 -3.66
C TRP A 110 9.73 3.15 -5.13
N VAL A 111 8.73 3.38 -5.98
CA VAL A 111 8.88 3.60 -7.42
C VAL A 111 8.41 5.01 -7.79
N ARG A 112 8.87 5.53 -8.92
CA ARG A 112 8.37 6.80 -9.46
C ARG A 112 6.95 6.61 -9.97
N GLY A 113 5.99 7.36 -9.42
CA GLY A 113 4.57 7.24 -9.77
C GLY A 113 4.26 7.55 -11.24
N ARG A 114 5.13 8.27 -11.95
CA ARG A 114 4.97 8.55 -13.38
C ARG A 114 5.00 7.30 -14.28
N PHE A 115 5.65 6.23 -13.83
CA PHE A 115 5.89 5.04 -14.64
C PHE A 115 5.03 3.85 -14.21
N VAL A 116 3.96 4.10 -13.44
CA VAL A 116 2.99 3.08 -12.99
C VAL A 116 1.57 3.58 -13.23
#